data_AF-A0ABD3NEM3-F1
#
_entry.id   AF-A0ABD3NEM3-F1
#
_cell.length_a   1.000
_cell.length_b   1.000
_cell.length_c   1.000
_cell.angle_alpha   90.00
_cell.angle_beta   90.00
_cell.angle_gamma   90.00
#
_symmetry.space_group_name_H-M   'P 1'
#
loop_
_entity.id
_entity.type
_entity.pdbx_description
1 polymer ?
#
loop_
_entity_poly.entity_id
_entity_poly.type
_entity_poly.pdbx_seq_one_letter_code
_entity_poly.pdbx_strand_id
1 'polypeptide(L)'
;MTNLILSAERPPPRAITFSEYSELVYIPCDPDDKCIKWYSSDDSRRFRKTMVDDIRRLSHEIDVLPRGDILTQDQLCKCLGIDAFLCKNDAAIRRAGQSRREHIAAVLSEQWTQKQNGKCDVARLSSISQNSSRRTVEKARKLAMGYAALLIE
;
A
#
# COMPACT_ATOMS: atom_id res chain seq x y z
N MET A 1 62.66 -5.14 -34.07
CA MET A 1 61.23 -5.49 -34.18
C MET A 1 60.65 -5.47 -32.78
N THR A 2 60.01 -4.36 -32.42
CA THR A 2 59.49 -4.04 -31.09
C THR A 2 58.04 -4.52 -31.03
N ASN A 3 57.75 -5.52 -30.19
CA ASN A 3 56.38 -5.95 -29.92
C ASN A 3 55.78 -5.06 -28.83
N LEU A 4 54.76 -4.27 -29.22
CA LEU A 4 53.93 -3.49 -28.32
C LEU A 4 53.01 -4.43 -27.53
N ILE A 5 53.20 -4.45 -26.21
CA ILE A 5 52.25 -5.05 -25.27
C ILE A 5 51.03 -4.12 -25.23
N LEU A 6 49.96 -4.53 -25.91
CA LEU A 6 48.63 -3.94 -25.77
C LEU A 6 48.21 -4.12 -24.31
N SER A 7 48.21 -3.02 -23.56
CA SER A 7 47.66 -2.96 -22.21
C SER A 7 46.18 -3.29 -22.28
N ALA A 8 45.79 -4.44 -21.73
CA ALA A 8 44.40 -4.80 -21.56
C ALA A 8 43.73 -3.79 -20.63
N GLU A 9 42.80 -3.01 -21.18
CA GLU A 9 41.96 -2.11 -20.38
C GLU A 9 41.23 -2.92 -19.30
N ARG A 10 41.39 -2.50 -18.04
CA ARG A 10 40.69 -3.12 -16.92
C ARG A 10 39.18 -2.83 -17.07
N PRO A 11 38.31 -3.86 -17.00
CA PRO A 11 36.87 -3.63 -17.05
C PRO A 11 36.45 -2.75 -15.86
N PRO A 12 35.41 -1.90 -16.04
CA PRO A 12 34.94 -1.01 -15.00
C PRO A 12 34.57 -1.79 -13.73
N PRO A 13 34.74 -1.20 -12.53
CA PRO A 13 34.45 -1.86 -11.27
C PRO A 13 33.00 -2.35 -11.24
N ARG A 14 32.82 -3.67 -11.14
CA ARG A 14 31.50 -4.29 -11.03
C ARG A 14 30.94 -3.97 -9.64
N ALA A 15 29.79 -3.32 -9.57
CA ALA A 15 29.15 -2.89 -8.32
C ALA A 15 28.67 -4.06 -7.43
N ILE A 16 28.62 -5.29 -7.97
CA ILE A 16 28.19 -6.50 -7.27
C ILE A 16 29.13 -7.64 -7.68
N THR A 17 29.79 -8.26 -6.70
CA THR A 17 30.56 -9.49 -6.88
C THR A 17 29.88 -10.62 -6.12
N PHE A 18 29.62 -11.72 -6.80
CA PHE A 18 29.11 -12.94 -6.16
C PHE A 18 30.28 -13.68 -5.48
N SER A 19 29.96 -14.43 -4.42
CA SER A 19 30.92 -15.33 -3.78
C SER A 19 31.40 -16.40 -4.78
N GLU A 20 32.62 -16.91 -4.63
CA GLU A 20 33.16 -18.01 -5.43
C GLU A 20 32.32 -19.30 -5.29
N TYR A 21 31.50 -19.40 -4.25
CA TYR A 21 30.54 -20.48 -4.01
C TYR A 21 29.15 -20.22 -4.58
N SER A 22 28.95 -19.10 -5.28
CA SER A 22 27.65 -18.72 -5.84
C SER A 22 27.65 -18.92 -7.34
N GLU A 23 26.69 -19.72 -7.82
CA GLU A 23 26.42 -19.89 -9.24
C GLU A 23 25.22 -19.04 -9.66
N LEU A 24 25.38 -18.27 -10.73
CA LEU A 24 24.29 -17.53 -11.34
C LEU A 24 23.66 -18.40 -12.44
N VAL A 25 22.45 -18.91 -12.17
CA VAL A 25 21.69 -19.69 -13.15
C VAL A 25 20.70 -18.77 -13.86
N TYR A 26 20.78 -18.72 -15.19
CA TYR A 26 19.79 -18.04 -16.02
C TYR A 26 18.68 -19.02 -16.37
N ILE A 27 17.48 -18.74 -15.90
CA ILE A 27 16.28 -19.50 -16.29
C ILE A 27 15.61 -18.71 -17.43
N PRO A 28 15.55 -19.23 -18.66
CA PRO A 28 14.88 -18.56 -19.76
C PRO A 28 13.41 -18.29 -19.41
N CYS A 29 13.02 -17.02 -19.45
CA CYS A 29 11.62 -16.60 -19.36
C CYS A 29 11.05 -16.57 -20.77
N ASP A 30 10.16 -17.52 -21.06
CA ASP A 30 9.31 -17.43 -22.25
C ASP A 30 8.36 -16.22 -22.06
N PRO A 31 8.19 -15.32 -23.06
CA PRO A 31 7.28 -14.19 -22.96
C PRO A 31 5.84 -14.55 -22.55
N ASP A 32 5.39 -15.77 -22.83
CA ASP A 32 4.06 -16.28 -22.48
C ASP A 32 3.99 -16.93 -21.09
N ASP A 33 5.14 -17.17 -20.44
CA ASP A 33 5.27 -17.96 -19.20
C ASP A 33 5.62 -17.10 -17.97
N LYS A 34 5.29 -15.79 -18.04
CA LYS A 34 5.68 -14.76 -17.07
C LYS A 34 5.10 -14.93 -15.65
N CYS A 35 4.15 -15.84 -15.44
CA CYS A 35 3.42 -15.95 -14.17
C CYS A 35 3.52 -17.30 -13.45
N ILE A 36 4.09 -18.35 -14.05
CA ILE A 36 3.87 -19.73 -13.57
C ILE A 36 5.12 -20.36 -12.93
N LYS A 37 6.34 -19.89 -13.26
CA LYS A 37 7.57 -20.63 -12.89
C LYS A 37 7.95 -20.62 -11.40
N TRP A 38 7.55 -19.59 -10.65
CA TRP A 38 8.04 -19.41 -9.27
C TRP A 38 7.04 -19.86 -8.20
N TYR A 39 5.74 -19.81 -8.52
CA TYR A 39 4.67 -20.17 -7.60
C TYR A 39 3.58 -20.90 -8.37
N SER A 40 3.10 -22.01 -7.84
CA SER A 40 1.93 -22.67 -8.40
C SER A 40 0.70 -21.78 -8.29
N SER A 41 -0.33 -22.08 -9.09
CA SER A 41 -1.65 -21.44 -8.94
C SER A 41 -2.22 -21.59 -7.52
N ASP A 42 -1.90 -22.71 -6.85
CA ASP A 42 -2.33 -22.96 -5.48
C ASP A 42 -1.55 -22.13 -4.47
N ASP A 43 -0.23 -21.97 -4.65
CA ASP A 43 0.59 -21.08 -3.82
C ASP A 43 0.12 -19.64 -3.95
N SER A 44 -0.12 -19.18 -5.18
CA SER A 44 -0.67 -17.85 -5.46
C SER A 44 -2.03 -17.64 -4.79
N ARG A 45 -2.90 -18.67 -4.83
CA ARG A 45 -4.22 -18.61 -4.17
C ARG A 45 -4.08 -18.56 -2.65
N ARG A 46 -3.22 -19.38 -2.07
CA ARG A 46 -2.93 -19.38 -0.62
C ARG A 46 -2.37 -18.03 -0.19
N PHE A 47 -1.40 -17.50 -0.92
CA PHE A 47 -0.80 -16.19 -0.66
C PHE A 47 -1.86 -15.08 -0.66
N ARG A 48 -2.72 -15.03 -1.69
CA ARG A 48 -3.83 -14.05 -1.73
C ARG A 48 -4.79 -14.22 -0.56
N LYS A 49 -5.12 -15.45 -0.19
CA LYS A 49 -6.02 -15.71 0.95
C LYS A 49 -5.41 -15.19 2.26
N THR A 50 -4.16 -15.54 2.54
CA THR A 50 -3.43 -15.07 3.72
C THR A 50 -3.36 -13.55 3.75
N MET A 51 -3.01 -12.91 2.62
CA MET A 51 -2.99 -11.46 2.50
C MET A 51 -4.34 -10.82 2.85
N VAL A 52 -5.45 -11.36 2.32
CA VAL A 52 -6.80 -10.85 2.62
C VAL A 52 -7.16 -11.01 4.10
N ASP A 53 -6.79 -12.13 4.71
CA ASP A 53 -7.05 -12.39 6.12
C ASP A 53 -6.20 -11.48 7.03
N ASP A 54 -4.94 -11.23 6.67
CA ASP A 54 -4.06 -10.28 7.36
C ASP A 54 -4.58 -8.85 7.26
N ILE A 55 -5.00 -8.41 6.07
CA ILE A 55 -5.62 -7.10 5.87
C ILE A 55 -6.85 -6.93 6.76
N ARG A 56 -7.71 -7.96 6.86
CA ARG A 56 -8.91 -7.92 7.72
C ARG A 56 -8.55 -7.81 9.19
N ARG A 57 -7.62 -8.65 9.66
CA ARG A 57 -7.16 -8.67 11.05
C ARG A 57 -6.55 -7.32 11.44
N LEU A 58 -5.57 -6.85 10.69
CA LEU A 58 -4.88 -5.58 10.97
C LEU A 58 -5.82 -4.38 10.80
N SER A 59 -6.74 -4.42 9.83
CA SER A 59 -7.76 -3.38 9.72
C SER A 59 -8.60 -3.27 10.99
N HIS A 60 -8.99 -4.40 11.57
CA HIS A 60 -9.75 -4.42 12.81
C HIS A 60 -8.91 -3.90 13.98
N GLU A 61 -7.66 -4.34 14.12
CA GLU A 61 -6.74 -3.86 15.15
C GLU A 61 -6.56 -2.33 15.11
N ILE A 62 -6.38 -1.75 13.92
CA ILE A 62 -6.25 -0.29 13.77
C ILE A 62 -7.57 0.42 14.13
N ASP A 63 -8.71 -0.17 13.75
CA ASP A 63 -10.04 0.41 14.01
C ASP A 63 -10.37 0.44 15.52
N VAL A 64 -10.02 -0.61 16.27
CA VAL A 64 -10.28 -0.70 17.72
C VAL A 64 -9.27 0.08 18.56
N LEU A 65 -8.12 0.45 17.99
CA LEU A 65 -7.11 1.25 18.68
C LEU A 65 -7.74 2.56 19.19
N PRO A 66 -7.50 2.97 20.45
CA PRO A 66 -8.00 4.24 20.97
C PRO A 66 -7.58 5.45 20.11
N ARG A 67 -8.35 6.53 20.21
CA ARG A 67 -8.03 7.78 19.50
C ARG A 67 -6.84 8.45 20.17
N GLY A 68 -5.75 8.58 19.42
CA GLY A 68 -4.51 9.20 19.91
C GLY A 68 -3.36 8.20 20.00
N ASP A 69 -3.70 6.92 20.15
CA ASP A 69 -2.71 5.84 20.20
C ASP A 69 -2.09 5.58 18.82
N ILE A 70 -0.87 5.09 18.86
CA ILE A 70 -0.07 4.71 17.70
C ILE A 70 0.09 3.19 17.65
N LEU A 71 0.29 2.65 16.45
CA LEU A 71 0.60 1.24 16.28
C LEU A 71 1.99 0.95 16.86
N THR A 72 2.12 -0.20 17.52
CA THR A 72 3.42 -0.70 17.96
C THR A 72 4.30 -1.06 16.75
N GLN A 73 5.62 -1.13 16.96
CA GLN A 73 6.55 -1.51 15.90
C GLN A 73 6.22 -2.88 15.27
N ASP A 74 5.86 -3.88 16.09
CA ASP A 74 5.45 -5.20 15.60
C ASP A 74 4.20 -5.13 14.71
N GLN A 75 3.21 -4.30 15.10
CA GLN A 75 2.01 -4.08 14.29
C GLN A 75 2.34 -3.35 12.98
N LEU A 76 3.26 -2.39 13.00
CA LEU A 76 3.71 -1.70 11.79
C LEU A 76 4.47 -2.64 10.86
N CYS A 77 5.35 -3.50 11.37
CA CYS A 77 6.03 -4.51 10.56
C CYS A 77 5.03 -5.45 9.86
N LYS A 78 3.92 -5.80 10.52
CA LYS A 78 2.85 -6.60 9.91
C LYS A 78 2.06 -5.85 8.82
N CYS A 79 2.12 -4.52 8.79
CA CYS A 79 1.47 -3.71 7.75
C CYS A 79 2.28 -3.65 6.45
N LEU A 80 3.59 -3.89 6.51
CA LEU A 80 4.51 -3.73 5.38
C LEU A 80 4.04 -4.53 4.15
N GLY A 81 3.92 -3.82 3.03
CA GLY A 81 3.52 -4.42 1.75
C GLY A 81 2.01 -4.58 1.59
N ILE A 82 1.23 -4.31 2.63
CA ILE A 82 -0.24 -4.24 2.57
C ILE A 82 -0.80 -2.89 3.04
N ASP A 83 0.06 -1.90 3.32
CA ASP A 83 -0.29 -0.55 3.78
C ASP A 83 -1.30 0.13 2.87
N ALA A 84 -1.07 -0.01 1.55
CA ALA A 84 -1.95 0.49 0.52
C ALA A 84 -3.35 -0.10 0.68
N PHE A 85 -3.49 -1.37 1.06
CA PHE A 85 -4.76 -2.01 1.35
C PHE A 85 -5.28 -1.71 2.77
N LEU A 86 -4.45 -1.39 3.74
CA LEU A 86 -4.98 -0.98 5.05
C LEU A 86 -5.69 0.38 4.97
N CYS A 87 -5.19 1.28 4.11
CA CYS A 87 -5.80 2.57 3.82
C CYS A 87 -6.82 2.53 2.67
N LYS A 88 -6.62 1.67 1.67
CA LYS A 88 -7.45 1.48 0.46
C LYS A 88 -7.71 -0.01 0.26
N ASN A 89 -8.49 -0.57 1.17
CA ASN A 89 -8.71 -1.99 1.38
C ASN A 89 -9.33 -2.70 0.18
N ASP A 90 -8.81 -3.86 -0.27
CA ASP A 90 -9.14 -4.59 -1.52
C ASP A 90 -10.41 -5.47 -1.40
N ALA A 91 -10.55 -6.25 -0.32
CA ALA A 91 -11.84 -6.90 0.01
C ALA A 91 -12.88 -5.88 0.47
N ALA A 92 -12.40 -4.76 1.01
CA ALA A 92 -13.18 -3.57 1.19
C ALA A 92 -13.10 -2.61 -0.02
N ILE A 93 -12.63 -2.94 -1.23
CA ILE A 93 -12.68 -1.99 -2.37
C ILE A 93 -14.14 -1.88 -2.79
N ARG A 94 -14.91 -2.98 -2.65
CA ARG A 94 -16.36 -2.94 -2.81
C ARG A 94 -17.02 -2.07 -1.75
N ARG A 95 -16.59 -2.17 -0.47
CA ARG A 95 -17.11 -1.36 0.65
C ARG A 95 -16.57 0.08 0.70
N ALA A 96 -15.39 0.34 0.20
CA ALA A 96 -14.70 1.63 0.15
C ALA A 96 -15.12 2.37 -1.12
N GLY A 97 -15.35 1.65 -2.21
CA GLY A 97 -16.14 2.13 -3.34
C GLY A 97 -17.54 2.51 -2.88
N GLN A 98 -18.17 1.70 -2.03
CA GLN A 98 -19.46 2.04 -1.43
C GLN A 98 -19.36 3.26 -0.50
N SER A 99 -18.42 3.32 0.44
CA SER A 99 -18.22 4.47 1.32
C SER A 99 -17.80 5.73 0.56
N ARG A 100 -17.03 5.60 -0.52
CA ARG A 100 -16.73 6.70 -1.43
C ARG A 100 -17.98 7.17 -2.16
N ARG A 101 -18.81 6.24 -2.66
CA ARG A 101 -20.11 6.57 -3.25
C ARG A 101 -21.04 7.23 -2.24
N GLU A 102 -21.07 6.77 -1.00
CA GLU A 102 -21.86 7.34 0.10
C GLU A 102 -21.36 8.73 0.49
N HIS A 103 -20.04 8.93 0.59
CA HIS A 103 -19.44 10.24 0.82
C HIS A 103 -19.80 11.21 -0.31
N ILE A 104 -19.61 10.81 -1.57
CA ILE A 104 -19.97 11.61 -2.74
C ILE A 104 -21.48 11.90 -2.73
N ALA A 105 -22.33 10.90 -2.50
CA ALA A 105 -23.78 11.06 -2.46
C ALA A 105 -24.21 12.01 -1.35
N ALA A 106 -23.61 11.95 -0.17
CA ALA A 106 -23.90 12.86 0.94
C ALA A 106 -23.56 14.31 0.58
N VAL A 107 -22.38 14.53 -0.02
CA VAL A 107 -21.96 15.87 -0.45
C VAL A 107 -22.85 16.40 -1.58
N LEU A 108 -23.12 15.59 -2.61
CA LEU A 108 -23.97 15.97 -3.73
C LEU A 108 -25.43 16.23 -3.30
N SER A 109 -25.95 15.42 -2.39
CA SER A 109 -27.30 15.60 -1.83
C SER A 109 -27.41 16.94 -1.13
N GLU A 110 -26.45 17.28 -0.26
CA GLU A 110 -26.44 18.58 0.42
C GLU A 110 -26.29 19.74 -0.57
N GLN A 111 -25.38 19.63 -1.55
CA GLN A 111 -25.21 20.65 -2.60
C GLN A 111 -26.53 20.90 -3.36
N TRP A 112 -27.26 19.82 -3.66
CA TRP A 112 -28.55 19.92 -4.33
C TRP A 112 -29.60 20.59 -3.43
N THR A 113 -29.68 20.22 -2.15
CA THR A 113 -30.56 20.87 -1.17
C THR A 113 -30.26 22.36 -1.02
N GLN A 114 -28.98 22.75 -0.94
CA GLN A 114 -28.60 24.16 -0.84
C GLN A 114 -28.95 24.94 -2.12
N LYS A 115 -28.75 24.34 -3.29
CA LYS A 115 -29.13 24.93 -4.58
C LYS A 115 -30.64 25.20 -4.68
N GLN A 116 -31.48 24.25 -4.27
CA GLN A 116 -32.94 24.40 -4.27
C GLN A 116 -33.40 25.51 -3.31
N ASN A 117 -32.70 25.67 -2.19
CA ASN A 117 -33.03 26.67 -1.18
C ASN A 117 -32.35 28.04 -1.42
N GLY A 118 -31.60 28.20 -2.52
CA GLY A 118 -30.85 29.43 -2.82
C GLY A 118 -29.77 29.77 -1.79
N LYS A 119 -29.21 28.78 -1.10
CA LYS A 119 -28.21 28.94 -0.04
C LYS A 119 -26.82 28.48 -0.52
N CYS A 120 -25.79 29.04 0.09
CA CYS A 120 -24.41 28.57 -0.04
C CYS A 120 -23.78 28.51 1.36
N ASP A 121 -23.86 27.35 2.00
CA ASP A 121 -23.29 27.11 3.32
C ASP A 121 -22.10 26.15 3.21
N VAL A 122 -20.93 26.76 3.10
CA VAL A 122 -19.64 26.08 2.99
C VAL A 122 -19.30 25.32 4.28
N ALA A 123 -19.66 25.87 5.45
CA ALA A 123 -19.38 25.24 6.73
C ALA A 123 -20.16 23.92 6.88
N ARG A 124 -21.42 23.91 6.42
CA ARG A 124 -22.25 22.70 6.41
C ARG A 124 -21.70 21.62 5.48
N LEU A 125 -21.30 21.99 4.26
CA LEU A 125 -20.69 21.07 3.31
C LEU A 125 -19.36 20.49 3.84
N SER A 126 -18.54 21.35 4.45
CA SER A 126 -17.30 20.92 5.11
C SER A 126 -17.58 19.91 6.22
N SER A 127 -18.56 20.18 7.08
CA SER A 127 -18.97 19.27 8.16
C SER A 127 -19.43 17.91 7.63
N ILE A 128 -20.27 17.89 6.59
CA ILE A 128 -20.75 16.65 5.97
C ILE A 128 -19.61 15.86 5.32
N SER A 129 -18.71 16.55 4.63
CA SER A 129 -17.51 15.95 4.03
C SER A 129 -16.59 15.32 5.09
N GLN A 130 -16.31 16.05 6.18
CA GLN A 130 -15.50 15.56 7.29
C GLN A 130 -16.14 14.36 7.99
N ASN A 131 -17.44 14.43 8.30
CA ASN A 131 -18.14 13.35 9.00
C ASN A 131 -18.19 12.06 8.18
N SER A 132 -18.44 12.15 6.88
CA SER A 132 -18.52 10.98 6.00
C SER A 132 -17.16 10.36 5.65
N SER A 133 -16.06 11.10 5.80
CA SER A 133 -14.69 10.60 5.57
C SER A 133 -13.91 10.27 6.86
N ARG A 134 -14.46 10.62 8.03
CA ARG A 134 -13.76 10.61 9.34
C ARG A 134 -13.03 9.31 9.63
N ARG A 135 -13.70 8.16 9.47
CA ARG A 135 -13.11 6.84 9.80
C ARG A 135 -11.86 6.54 8.96
N THR A 136 -11.92 6.78 7.66
CA THR A 136 -10.79 6.54 6.74
C THR A 136 -9.62 7.46 7.07
N VAL A 137 -9.90 8.72 7.37
CA VAL A 137 -8.89 9.71 7.76
C VAL A 137 -8.24 9.32 9.09
N GLU A 138 -9.01 8.94 10.10
CA GLU A 138 -8.49 8.50 11.40
C GLU A 138 -7.58 7.28 11.27
N LYS A 139 -7.96 6.31 10.43
CA LYS A 139 -7.19 5.11 10.18
C LYS A 139 -5.86 5.41 9.48
N ALA A 140 -5.90 6.23 8.43
CA ALA A 140 -4.70 6.67 7.71
C ALA A 140 -3.76 7.46 8.63
N ARG A 141 -4.32 8.30 9.52
CA ARG A 141 -3.54 9.07 10.50
C ARG A 141 -2.79 8.17 11.47
N LYS A 142 -3.44 7.13 12.01
CA LYS A 142 -2.80 6.17 12.93
C LYS A 142 -1.60 5.46 12.28
N LEU A 143 -1.76 5.02 11.04
CA LEU A 143 -0.67 4.42 10.26
C LEU A 143 0.48 5.41 10.02
N ALA A 144 0.17 6.62 9.57
CA ALA A 144 1.17 7.65 9.32
C ALA A 144 1.94 8.04 10.59
N MET A 145 1.25 8.19 11.72
CA MET A 145 1.89 8.49 13.01
C MET A 145 2.79 7.35 13.49
N GLY A 146 2.37 6.09 13.32
CA GLY A 146 3.21 4.94 13.66
C GLY A 146 4.51 4.93 12.85
N TYR A 147 4.43 5.14 11.53
CA TYR A 147 5.63 5.22 10.69
C TYR A 147 6.52 6.43 11.02
N ALA A 148 5.92 7.59 11.34
CA ALA A 148 6.68 8.77 11.72
C ALA A 148 7.44 8.58 13.05
N ALA A 149 6.87 7.86 14.01
CA ALA A 149 7.52 7.57 15.29
C ALA A 149 8.82 6.75 15.10
N LEU A 150 8.82 5.79 14.16
CA LEU A 150 10.00 4.98 13.82
C LEU A 150 11.12 5.76 13.12
N LEU A 151 10.84 6.96 12.60
CA LEU A 151 11.85 7.81 11.94
C LEU A 151 12.53 8.80 12.90
N ILE A 152 12.02 8.91 14.13
CA ILE A 152 12.52 9.84 15.15
C ILE A 152 13.40 9.11 16.19
N GLU A 153 13.29 7.78 16.27
CA GLU A 153 14.22 6.89 17.00
C GLU A 153 15.50 6.62 16.19
#